data_AF-A0A7C4TB72-F1
#
_entry.id   AF-A0A7C4TB72-F1
#
_cell.length_a   1.000
_cell.length_b   1.000
_cell.length_c   1.000
_cell.angle_alpha   90.00
_cell.angle_beta   90.00
_cell.angle_gamma   90.00
#
_symmetry.space_group_name_H-M   'P 1'
#
loop_
_entity.id
_entity.type
_entity.pdbx_description
1 polymer ?
#
loop_
_entity_poly.entity_id
_entity_poly.type
_entity_poly.pdbx_seq_one_letter_code
_entity_poly.pdbx_strand_id
1 'polypeptide(L)' 'MNRCPECDWELDPSDELCPNCGAILADYDEAEEFEE' A
#
# COMPACT_ATOMS: atom_id res chain seq x y z
N MET A 1 -9.89 -4.74 4.11
CA MET A 1 -10.21 -3.45 3.46
C MET A 1 -9.07 -2.52 3.81
N ASN A 2 -8.11 -2.38 2.90
CA ASN A 2 -7.04 -1.40 3.06
C ASN A 2 -7.60 -0.06 2.55
N ARG A 3 -7.39 1.02 3.32
CA ARG A 3 -7.83 2.36 2.94
C ARG A 3 -6.64 3.30 2.96
N CYS A 4 -6.65 4.27 2.06
CA CYS A 4 -5.60 5.25 1.98
C CYS A 4 -5.58 6.11 3.25
N PRO A 5 -4.45 6.23 3.95
CA PRO A 5 -4.38 7.01 5.19
C PRO A 5 -4.53 8.52 4.96
N GLU A 6 -4.31 8.99 3.73
CA GLU A 6 -4.39 10.42 3.38
C GLU A 6 -5.80 10.86 2.97
N CYS A 7 -6.56 10.00 2.29
CA CYS A 7 -7.86 10.39 1.70
C CYS A 7 -9.02 9.43 1.97
N ASP A 8 -8.78 8.35 2.73
CA ASP A 8 -9.74 7.30 3.08
C ASP A 8 -10.32 6.51 1.89
N TRP A 9 -9.71 6.62 0.71
CA TRP A 9 -10.10 5.85 -0.48
C TRP A 9 -9.83 4.36 -0.29
N GLU A 10 -10.68 3.51 -0.85
CA GLU A 10 -10.51 2.04 -0.79
C GLU A 10 -9.36 1.60 -1.71
N LEU A 11 -8.39 0.89 -1.15
CA LEU A 11 -7.17 0.46 -1.81
C LEU A 11 -7.16 -1.06 -2.02
N ASP A 12 -6.66 -1.47 -3.18
CA ASP A 12 -6.37 -2.86 -3.46
C ASP A 12 -5.02 -3.25 -2.80
N PRO A 13 -4.86 -4.51 -2.34
CA PRO A 13 -3.59 -4.99 -1.79
C PRO A 13 -2.42 -4.95 -2.77
N SER A 14 -2.66 -4.82 -4.07
CA SER A 14 -1.60 -4.63 -5.08
C SER A 14 -1.33 -3.16 -5.43
N ASP A 15 -2.05 -2.20 -4.83
CA ASP A 15 -1.87 -0.79 -5.13
C ASP A 15 -0.61 -0.25 -4.43
N GLU A 16 0.44 0.04 -5.20
CA GLU A 16 1.64 0.74 -4.70
C GLU A 16 1.42 2.24 -4.48
N LEU A 17 0.36 2.79 -5.10
CA LEU A 17 0.01 4.20 -5.12
C LEU A 17 -1.50 4.37 -5.07
N CYS A 18 -2.00 5.30 -4.26
CA CYS A 18 -3.43 5.59 -4.20
C CYS A 18 -3.89 6.24 -5.52
N PRO A 19 -4.84 5.63 -6.27
CA PRO A 19 -5.31 6.18 -7.54
C PRO A 19 -6.13 7.47 -7.39
N ASN A 20 -6.65 7.74 -6.18
CA ASN A 20 -7.48 8.91 -5.91
C ASN A 20 -6.66 10.16 -5.56
N CYS A 21 -5.61 10.03 -4.74
CA CYS A 21 -4.84 11.18 -4.25
C CYS A 21 -3.35 11.17 -4.67
N GLY A 22 -2.84 10.05 -5.17
CA GLY A 22 -1.44 9.88 -5.54
C GLY A 22 -0.49 9.59 -4.37
N ALA A 23 -1.00 9.29 -3.17
CA ALA A 23 -0.18 8.91 -2.03
C ALA A 23 0.57 7.60 -2.32
N ILE A 24 1.85 7.54 -1.97
CA ILE A 24 2.68 6.34 -2.09
C ILE A 24 2.33 5.38 -0.95
N LEU A 25 1.96 4.16 -1.30
CA LEU A 25 1.52 3.11 -0.37
C LEU A 25 2.63 2.11 -0.04
N ALA A 26 3.82 2.30 -0.62
CA ALA A 26 5.08 1.57 -0.44
C ALA A 26 4.95 0.37 0.51
N ASP A 27 4.75 -0.78 -0.12
CA ASP A 27 4.50 -2.05 0.54
C ASP A 27 5.66 -2.38 1.48
N TYR A 28 5.34 -2.65 2.74
CA TYR A 28 6.28 -3.17 3.72
C TYR A 28 6.52 -4.68 3.55
N ASP A 29 6.08 -5.26 2.42
CA ASP A 29 6.07 -6.71 2.17
C ASP A 29 7.43 -7.28 1.69
N GLU A 30 8.46 -6.46 1.51
CA GLU A 30 9.84 -6.94 1.23
C GLU A 30 10.71 -7.03 2.50
N ALA A 31 10.09 -7.33 3.66
CA ALA A 31 10.79 -7.62 4.92
C ALA A 31 10.85 -9.11 5.29
N GLU A 32 10.23 -10.01 4.51
CA GLU A 32 10.28 -11.47 4.73
C GLU A 32 11.05 -12.22 3.63
N GLU A 33 12.23 -11.72 3.24
CA GLU A 33 13.23 -12.55 2.55
C GLU A 33 14.57 -12.46 3.30
N PHE A 34 14.56 -12.88 4.57
CA PHE A 34 15.79 -13.09 5.35
C PHE A 34 15.68 -14.35 6.23
N GLU A 35 15.19 -15.45 5.67
CA GLU A 35 15.45 -16.79 6.19
C GLU A 35 15.72 -17.74 5.02
N GLU A 36 17.00 -17.90 4.64
CA GLU A 36 17.75 -19.17 4.55
C GLU A 36 19.27 -18.92 4.59
#